data_AF-A0A1F5V8Y9-F1
#
_entry.id   AF-A0A1F5V8Y9-F1
#
_cell.length_a   1.000
_cell.length_b   1.000
_cell.length_c   1.000
_cell.angle_alpha   90.00
_cell.angle_beta   90.00
_cell.angle_gamma   90.00
#
_symmetry.space_group_name_H-M   'P 1'
#
loop_
_entity.id
_entity.type
_entity.pdbx_description
1 polymer ?
#
loop_
_entity_poly.entity_id
_entity_poly.type
_entity_poly.pdbx_seq_one_letter_code
_entity_poly.pdbx_strand_id
1 'polypeptide(L)'
;MNNKSVTYNFFACSIIVLFIIALSYDAKAEQPWFYYYKLGIENHNKGQYELALTALDKAIELNPTSSSRARTYGMNYIEYYPYLYRTACLVAMGKYGEAKATLDREFDQGAINDSKDTLNKAYLLKSKIESALQPPKVVQQEKPIEKKPPPVDDTSTQITDNKLPREDAKPSFLKETQTIRSAIVNYFNGEYSQTITQLNQLPDDIPPHLKNVKHFFLGCSHAALYYLKGEKDKQELQNATASFGKVRMLPMQMRNRFGKLISPKIITLFQNSQK
;
A
#
# COMPACT_ATOMS: atom_id res chain seq x y z
N MET A 1 -72.25 33.48 -30.32
CA MET A 1 -71.59 32.35 -31.00
C MET A 1 -70.15 32.23 -30.51
N ASN A 2 -69.82 31.08 -29.93
CA ASN A 2 -68.51 30.43 -29.76
C ASN A 2 -67.26 31.26 -29.38
N ASN A 3 -67.03 31.42 -28.06
CA ASN A 3 -65.72 31.74 -27.48
C ASN A 3 -65.06 30.53 -26.77
N LYS A 4 -65.57 29.31 -27.01
CA LYS A 4 -65.04 28.07 -26.41
C LYS A 4 -63.89 27.47 -27.22
N SER A 5 -63.80 27.73 -28.53
CA SER A 5 -62.76 27.16 -29.41
C SER A 5 -61.35 27.70 -29.13
N VAL A 6 -61.24 28.96 -28.69
CA VAL A 6 -59.93 29.59 -28.40
C VAL A 6 -59.33 29.04 -27.10
N THR A 7 -60.17 28.78 -26.09
CA THR A 7 -59.74 28.18 -24.82
C THR A 7 -59.32 26.71 -24.97
N TYR A 8 -59.98 25.93 -25.84
CA TYR A 8 -59.58 24.54 -26.11
C TYR A 8 -58.23 24.45 -26.84
N ASN A 9 -57.91 25.38 -27.75
CA ASN A 9 -56.61 25.41 -28.43
C ASN A 9 -55.46 25.80 -27.48
N PHE A 10 -55.70 26.69 -26.51
CA PHE A 10 -54.69 27.08 -25.54
C PHE A 10 -54.41 25.97 -24.51
N PHE A 11 -55.46 25.30 -24.01
CA PHE A 11 -55.30 24.15 -23.12
C PHE A 11 -54.70 22.93 -23.84
N ALA A 12 -55.06 22.67 -25.10
CA ALA A 12 -54.49 21.58 -25.88
C ALA A 12 -52.99 21.79 -26.17
N CYS A 13 -52.55 22.99 -26.54
CA CYS A 13 -51.13 23.30 -26.71
C CYS A 13 -50.34 23.19 -25.39
N SER A 14 -50.93 23.59 -24.25
CA SER A 14 -50.27 23.51 -22.95
C SER A 14 -50.04 22.06 -22.48
N ILE A 15 -50.97 21.15 -22.78
CA ILE A 15 -50.82 19.71 -22.48
C ILE A 15 -49.76 19.08 -23.39
N ILE A 16 -49.74 19.45 -24.68
CA ILE A 16 -48.75 18.94 -25.64
C ILE A 16 -47.34 19.38 -25.26
N VAL A 17 -47.15 20.63 -24.81
CA VAL A 17 -45.84 21.14 -24.35
C VAL A 17 -45.38 20.42 -23.07
N LEU A 18 -46.27 20.18 -22.11
CA LEU A 18 -45.94 19.38 -20.91
C LEU A 18 -45.60 17.92 -21.25
N PHE A 19 -46.25 17.34 -22.26
CA PHE A 19 -45.96 15.99 -22.75
C PHE A 19 -44.59 15.91 -23.46
N ILE A 20 -44.20 16.94 -24.22
CA ILE A 20 -42.88 17.03 -24.87
C ILE A 20 -41.75 17.22 -23.84
N ILE A 21 -41.98 18.01 -22.79
CA ILE A 21 -41.00 18.18 -21.70
C ILE A 21 -40.84 16.87 -20.90
N ALA A 22 -41.91 16.10 -20.70
CA ALA A 22 -41.86 14.79 -20.05
C ALA A 22 -41.10 13.73 -20.87
N LEU A 23 -41.13 13.83 -22.21
CA LEU A 23 -40.38 12.94 -23.12
C LEU A 23 -38.89 13.29 -23.22
N SER A 24 -38.43 14.37 -22.59
CA SER A 24 -37.04 14.85 -22.63
C SER A 24 -36.18 14.37 -21.45
N TYR A 25 -36.73 13.53 -20.57
CA TYR A 25 -35.94 12.87 -19.54
C TYR A 25 -35.17 11.71 -20.17
N ASP A 26 -33.97 12.01 -20.70
CA ASP A 26 -32.95 11.00 -20.96
C ASP A 26 -32.66 10.27 -19.65
N ALA A 27 -33.32 9.13 -19.44
CA ALA A 27 -32.97 8.17 -18.42
C ALA A 27 -31.62 7.56 -18.80
N LYS A 28 -30.53 8.31 -18.63
CA LYS A 28 -29.17 7.76 -18.72
C LYS A 28 -29.07 6.72 -17.62
N ALA A 29 -29.09 5.45 -18.01
CA ALA A 29 -28.80 4.36 -17.11
C ALA A 29 -27.41 4.59 -16.50
N GLU A 30 -27.40 5.00 -15.23
CA GLU A 30 -26.17 5.27 -14.50
C GLU A 30 -25.38 3.96 -14.38
N GLN A 31 -24.08 4.01 -14.66
CA GLN A 31 -23.24 2.82 -14.61
C GLN A 31 -23.10 2.35 -13.15
N PRO A 32 -22.90 1.05 -12.90
CA PRO A 32 -22.76 0.55 -11.54
C PRO A 32 -21.41 0.96 -10.92
N TRP A 33 -21.32 0.97 -9.58
CA TRP A 33 -20.10 1.35 -8.85
C TRP A 33 -18.83 0.63 -9.34
N PHE A 34 -18.93 -0.65 -9.73
CA PHE A 34 -17.77 -1.45 -10.15
C PHE A 34 -17.24 -1.05 -11.53
N TYR A 35 -18.05 -0.41 -12.37
CA TYR A 35 -17.61 0.18 -13.63
C TYR A 35 -16.67 1.35 -13.34
N TYR A 36 -17.12 2.29 -12.51
CA TYR A 36 -16.34 3.46 -12.11
C TYR A 36 -15.08 3.07 -11.33
N TYR A 37 -15.15 2.05 -10.49
CA TYR A 37 -13.98 1.53 -9.78
C TYR A 37 -12.91 0.98 -10.74
N LYS A 38 -13.29 0.17 -11.73
CA LYS A 38 -12.36 -0.34 -12.75
C LYS A 38 -11.75 0.79 -13.57
N LEU A 39 -12.57 1.77 -13.97
CA LEU A 39 -12.12 2.96 -14.68
C LEU A 39 -11.11 3.77 -13.83
N GLY A 40 -11.37 3.91 -12.53
CA GLY A 40 -10.46 4.55 -11.59
C GLY A 40 -9.09 3.85 -11.52
N ILE A 41 -9.08 2.52 -11.40
CA ILE A 41 -7.85 1.73 -11.41
C ILE A 41 -7.11 1.85 -12.74
N GLU A 42 -7.82 1.81 -13.87
CA GLU A 42 -7.22 1.94 -15.20
C GLU A 42 -6.53 3.30 -15.37
N ASN A 43 -7.21 4.39 -15.02
CA ASN A 43 -6.64 5.74 -15.07
C ASN A 43 -5.46 5.90 -14.10
N HIS A 44 -5.54 5.33 -12.89
CA HIS A 44 -4.42 5.31 -11.95
C HIS A 44 -3.19 4.63 -12.56
N ASN A 45 -3.37 3.48 -13.23
CA ASN A 45 -2.28 2.74 -13.86
C ASN A 45 -1.68 3.48 -15.06
N LYS A 46 -2.47 4.34 -15.73
CA LYS A 46 -2.01 5.26 -16.78
C LYS A 46 -1.34 6.54 -16.23
N GLY A 47 -1.33 6.74 -14.91
CA GLY A 47 -0.83 7.96 -14.27
C GLY A 47 -1.77 9.17 -14.39
N GLN A 48 -3.02 8.95 -14.82
CA GLN A 48 -4.04 9.99 -14.99
C GLN A 48 -4.81 10.17 -13.67
N TYR A 49 -4.14 10.71 -12.65
CA TYR A 49 -4.61 10.67 -11.26
C TYR A 49 -5.89 11.47 -11.02
N GLU A 50 -6.10 12.59 -11.72
CA GLU A 50 -7.31 13.40 -11.61
C GLU A 50 -8.55 12.66 -12.15
N LEU A 51 -8.41 12.00 -13.30
CA LEU A 51 -9.46 11.17 -13.89
C LEU A 51 -9.72 9.93 -13.02
N ALA A 52 -8.66 9.35 -12.46
CA ALA A 52 -8.76 8.25 -11.52
C ALA A 52 -9.56 8.63 -10.27
N LEU A 53 -9.25 9.78 -9.66
CA LEU A 53 -9.99 10.31 -8.50
C LEU A 53 -11.46 10.53 -8.82
N THR A 54 -11.77 11.17 -9.95
CA THR A 54 -13.16 11.40 -10.36
C THR A 54 -13.95 10.10 -10.46
N ALA A 55 -13.36 9.07 -11.07
CA ALA A 55 -14.00 7.77 -11.19
C ALA A 55 -14.11 7.03 -9.85
N LEU A 56 -13.07 7.09 -9.01
CA LEU A 56 -13.08 6.48 -7.68
C LEU A 56 -14.10 7.15 -6.75
N ASP A 57 -14.21 8.48 -6.80
CA ASP A 57 -15.20 9.24 -6.03
C ASP A 57 -16.62 8.81 -6.44
N LYS A 58 -16.87 8.62 -7.74
CA LYS A 58 -18.17 8.13 -8.21
C LYS A 58 -18.45 6.68 -7.77
N ALA A 59 -17.42 5.82 -7.76
CA ALA A 59 -17.56 4.47 -7.23
C ALA A 59 -17.91 4.46 -5.73
N ILE A 60 -17.26 5.33 -4.94
CA ILE A 60 -17.50 5.50 -3.50
C ILE A 60 -18.91 6.04 -3.23
N GLU A 61 -19.37 7.01 -4.02
CA GLU A 61 -20.73 7.56 -3.94
C GLU A 61 -21.79 6.47 -4.11
N LEU A 62 -21.60 5.59 -5.09
CA LEU A 62 -22.53 4.50 -5.41
C LEU A 62 -22.39 3.28 -4.47
N ASN A 63 -21.18 3.02 -3.97
CA ASN A 63 -20.91 1.98 -2.99
C ASN A 63 -19.77 2.40 -2.05
N PRO A 64 -20.08 2.88 -0.83
CA PRO A 64 -19.07 3.40 0.09
C PRO A 64 -18.36 2.30 0.89
N THR A 65 -18.73 1.02 0.75
CA THR A 65 -18.23 -0.07 1.59
C THR A 65 -17.19 -0.90 0.85
N SER A 66 -15.94 -0.83 1.29
CA SER A 66 -14.86 -1.72 0.89
C SER A 66 -15.18 -3.17 1.21
N SER A 67 -14.73 -4.07 0.37
CA SER A 67 -14.89 -5.51 0.56
C SER A 67 -13.82 -6.26 -0.20
N SER A 68 -13.21 -7.23 0.47
CA SER A 68 -12.30 -8.20 -0.17
C SER A 68 -13.01 -9.10 -1.18
N ARG A 69 -14.35 -9.15 -1.14
CA ARG A 69 -15.17 -10.00 -2.01
C ARG A 69 -16.52 -9.34 -2.33
N ALA A 70 -16.48 -8.20 -3.01
CA ALA A 70 -17.68 -7.49 -3.46
C ALA A 70 -18.33 -8.19 -4.66
N ARG A 71 -19.63 -8.46 -4.58
CA ARG A 71 -20.40 -9.01 -5.70
C ARG A 71 -20.70 -7.91 -6.72
N THR A 72 -20.52 -8.19 -8.01
CA THR A 72 -20.76 -7.23 -9.10
C THR A 72 -22.04 -7.57 -9.87
N TYR A 73 -21.99 -8.52 -10.80
CA TYR A 73 -23.15 -9.04 -11.53
C TYR A 73 -23.10 -10.56 -11.60
N GLY A 74 -24.28 -11.19 -11.59
CA GLY A 74 -24.38 -12.65 -11.57
C GLY A 74 -23.61 -13.27 -10.40
N MET A 75 -22.67 -14.16 -10.70
CA MET A 75 -21.80 -14.84 -9.73
C MET A 75 -20.37 -14.25 -9.67
N ASN A 76 -20.17 -13.05 -10.23
CA ASN A 76 -18.84 -12.41 -10.27
C ASN A 76 -18.53 -11.61 -9.01
N TYR A 77 -17.33 -11.80 -8.48
CA TYR A 77 -16.81 -11.10 -7.31
C TYR A 77 -15.50 -10.40 -7.64
N ILE A 78 -15.27 -9.24 -7.03
CA ILE A 78 -14.01 -8.50 -7.14
C ILE A 78 -13.54 -8.03 -5.76
N GLU A 79 -12.24 -7.78 -5.64
CA GLU A 79 -11.69 -7.00 -4.54
C GLU A 79 -12.01 -5.52 -4.76
N TYR A 80 -12.63 -4.89 -3.77
CA TYR A 80 -13.07 -3.51 -3.80
C TYR A 80 -12.48 -2.73 -2.62
N TYR A 81 -11.45 -1.94 -2.89
CA TYR A 81 -10.75 -1.09 -1.92
C TYR A 81 -10.63 0.34 -2.46
N PRO A 82 -11.76 1.04 -2.68
CA PRO A 82 -11.76 2.32 -3.39
C PRO A 82 -10.98 3.41 -2.66
N TYR A 83 -11.01 3.44 -1.32
CA TYR A 83 -10.28 4.47 -0.56
C TYR A 83 -8.77 4.22 -0.60
N LEU A 84 -8.32 2.96 -0.69
CA LEU A 84 -6.92 2.63 -0.91
C LEU A 84 -6.41 3.18 -2.25
N TYR A 85 -7.12 2.94 -3.35
CA TYR A 85 -6.73 3.44 -4.67
C TYR A 85 -6.86 4.97 -4.76
N ARG A 86 -7.87 5.55 -4.08
CA ARG A 86 -8.02 7.00 -3.98
C ARG A 86 -6.83 7.61 -3.23
N THR A 87 -6.43 7.00 -2.12
CA THR A 87 -5.24 7.37 -1.35
C THR A 87 -3.99 7.33 -2.23
N ALA A 88 -3.81 6.27 -3.02
CA ALA A 88 -2.66 6.16 -3.92
C ALA A 88 -2.60 7.32 -4.93
N CYS A 89 -3.75 7.70 -5.51
CA CYS A 89 -3.84 8.86 -6.40
C CYS A 89 -3.48 10.17 -5.68
N LEU A 90 -4.04 10.40 -4.48
CA LEU A 90 -3.77 11.60 -3.68
C LEU A 90 -2.28 11.71 -3.30
N VAL A 91 -1.66 10.58 -2.92
CA VAL A 91 -0.23 10.50 -2.62
C VAL A 91 0.62 10.78 -3.85
N ALA A 92 0.22 10.30 -5.04
CA ALA A 92 0.92 10.60 -6.28
C ALA A 92 0.84 12.10 -6.64
N MET A 93 -0.27 12.75 -6.30
CA MET A 93 -0.50 14.19 -6.49
C MET A 93 0.08 15.07 -5.36
N GLY A 94 0.71 14.48 -4.34
CA GLY A 94 1.26 15.22 -3.18
C GLY A 94 0.20 15.76 -2.20
N LYS A 95 -1.05 15.34 -2.32
CA LYS A 95 -2.16 15.74 -1.44
C LYS A 95 -2.20 14.92 -0.15
N TYR A 96 -1.14 15.01 0.65
CA TYR A 96 -0.91 14.10 1.79
C TYR A 96 -1.95 14.24 2.92
N GLY A 97 -2.47 15.44 3.18
CA GLY A 97 -3.49 15.65 4.22
C GLY A 97 -4.80 14.92 3.90
N GLU A 98 -5.30 15.07 2.67
CA GLU A 98 -6.48 14.34 2.17
C GLU A 98 -6.21 12.83 2.07
N ALA A 99 -5.01 12.45 1.64
CA ALA A 99 -4.60 11.05 1.55
C ALA A 99 -4.67 10.37 2.92
N LYS A 100 -4.21 11.02 3.99
CA LYS A 100 -4.26 10.48 5.35
C LYS A 100 -5.70 10.16 5.76
N ALA A 101 -6.60 11.13 5.66
CA ALA A 101 -8.00 10.94 6.06
C ALA A 101 -8.70 9.84 5.23
N THR A 102 -8.38 9.76 3.94
CA THR A 102 -8.91 8.72 3.06
C THR A 102 -8.39 7.33 3.44
N LEU A 103 -7.10 7.22 3.77
CA LEU A 103 -6.48 5.97 4.15
C LEU A 103 -6.97 5.48 5.52
N ASP A 104 -7.12 6.39 6.48
CA ASP A 104 -7.65 6.07 7.81
C ASP A 104 -9.06 5.43 7.67
N ARG A 105 -9.91 5.98 6.80
CA ARG A 105 -11.22 5.38 6.49
C ARG A 105 -11.12 3.96 5.93
N GLU A 106 -10.13 3.66 5.09
CA GLU A 106 -9.92 2.30 4.59
C GLU A 106 -9.53 1.33 5.71
N PHE A 107 -8.68 1.77 6.65
CA PHE A 107 -8.31 0.99 7.83
C PHE A 107 -9.53 0.76 8.74
N ASP A 108 -10.37 1.77 8.96
CA ASP A 108 -11.57 1.68 9.79
C ASP A 108 -12.58 0.67 9.25
N GLN A 109 -12.69 0.53 7.92
CA GLN A 109 -13.57 -0.47 7.31
C GLN A 109 -13.07 -1.91 7.46
N GLY A 110 -11.78 -2.11 7.74
CA GLY A 110 -11.19 -3.41 8.07
C GLY A 110 -11.09 -4.43 6.93
N ALA A 111 -11.76 -4.23 5.80
CA ALA A 111 -11.76 -5.15 4.66
C ALA A 111 -10.35 -5.44 4.12
N ILE A 112 -9.44 -4.48 4.25
CA ILE A 112 -8.03 -4.65 3.83
C ILE A 112 -7.28 -5.72 4.60
N ASN A 113 -7.75 -6.13 5.78
CA ASN A 113 -7.12 -7.16 6.60
C ASN A 113 -7.25 -8.57 5.98
N ASP A 114 -8.24 -8.77 5.11
CA ASP A 114 -8.50 -10.05 4.46
C ASP A 114 -7.44 -10.41 3.40
N SER A 115 -6.73 -9.40 2.89
CA SER A 115 -5.70 -9.56 1.85
C SER A 115 -4.37 -8.99 2.31
N LYS A 116 -3.40 -9.88 2.55
CA LYS A 116 -2.04 -9.50 2.98
C LYS A 116 -1.36 -8.54 2.00
N ASP A 117 -1.59 -8.68 0.69
CA ASP A 117 -1.01 -7.79 -0.32
C ASP A 117 -1.62 -6.38 -0.23
N THR A 118 -2.94 -6.30 -0.11
CA THR A 118 -3.67 -5.03 0.08
C THR A 118 -3.25 -4.34 1.36
N LEU A 119 -3.14 -5.08 2.47
CA LEU A 119 -2.69 -4.55 3.75
C LEU A 119 -1.27 -3.97 3.65
N ASN A 120 -0.35 -4.68 2.99
CA ASN A 120 1.01 -4.17 2.78
C ASN A 120 1.03 -2.88 1.94
N LYS A 121 0.20 -2.79 0.89
CA LYS A 121 0.04 -1.56 0.10
C LYS A 121 -0.46 -0.39 0.96
N ALA A 122 -1.44 -0.65 1.82
CA ALA A 122 -1.99 0.35 2.74
C ALA A 122 -0.92 0.89 3.70
N TYR A 123 -0.12 0.00 4.31
CA TYR A 123 0.97 0.41 5.19
C TYR A 123 2.09 1.16 4.47
N LEU A 124 2.41 0.80 3.22
CA LEU A 124 3.39 1.54 2.42
C LEU A 124 2.92 2.98 2.17
N LEU A 125 1.64 3.15 1.80
CA LEU A 125 1.05 4.47 1.62
C LEU A 125 1.03 5.25 2.94
N LYS A 126 0.68 4.61 4.06
CA LYS A 126 0.68 5.21 5.39
C LYS A 126 2.05 5.79 5.75
N SER A 127 3.11 5.00 5.60
CA SER A 127 4.50 5.46 5.85
C SER A 127 4.89 6.65 4.96
N LYS A 128 4.53 6.61 3.67
CA LYS A 128 4.81 7.73 2.73
C LYS A 128 4.05 9.00 3.12
N ILE A 129 2.80 8.88 3.57
CA ILE A 129 2.00 10.02 4.03
C ILE A 129 2.60 10.59 5.32
N GLU A 130 2.91 9.75 6.30
CA GLU A 130 3.46 10.16 7.60
C GLU A 130 4.81 10.87 7.46
N SER A 131 5.70 10.36 6.60
CA SER A 131 6.99 11.02 6.31
C SER A 131 6.82 12.37 5.62
N ALA A 132 5.82 12.52 4.74
CA ALA A 132 5.55 13.77 4.05
C ALA A 132 4.84 14.83 4.91
N LEU A 133 4.06 14.41 5.92
CA LEU A 133 3.34 15.30 6.83
C LEU A 133 4.16 15.74 8.04
N GLN A 134 5.31 15.11 8.30
CA GLN A 134 6.24 15.60 9.32
C GLN A 134 6.85 16.93 8.85
N PRO A 135 6.88 17.97 9.71
CA PRO A 135 7.69 19.16 9.43
C PRO A 135 9.17 18.75 9.29
N PRO A 136 10.01 19.53 8.59
CA PRO A 136 11.42 19.22 8.40
C PRO A 136 12.03 18.83 9.75
N LYS A 137 12.47 17.59 9.86
CA LYS A 137 13.15 17.10 11.07
C LYS A 137 14.41 17.94 11.20
N VAL A 138 14.41 18.93 12.10
CA VAL A 138 15.65 19.56 12.57
C VAL A 138 16.53 18.39 12.99
N VAL A 139 17.66 18.24 12.31
CA VAL A 139 18.72 17.29 12.67
C VAL A 139 19.22 17.74 14.03
N GLN A 140 18.57 17.25 15.10
CA GLN A 140 19.15 17.29 16.42
C GLN A 140 20.30 16.30 16.39
N GLN A 141 21.51 16.84 16.29
CA GLN A 141 22.75 16.12 16.54
C GLN A 141 22.62 15.43 17.91
N GLU A 142 22.64 14.11 17.94
CA GLU A 142 22.74 13.34 19.18
C GLU A 142 24.03 13.75 19.90
N LYS A 143 23.90 14.48 21.01
CA LYS A 143 24.96 14.59 22.00
C LYS A 143 25.20 13.19 22.60
N PRO A 144 26.47 12.76 22.79
CA PRO A 144 26.77 11.44 23.33
C PRO A 144 26.15 11.24 24.72
N ILE A 145 25.24 10.27 24.86
CA ILE A 145 24.71 9.90 26.17
C ILE A 145 25.69 8.93 26.83
N GLU A 146 26.37 9.45 27.85
CA GLU A 146 27.21 8.73 28.79
C GLU A 146 26.36 7.78 29.66
N LYS A 147 26.80 6.51 29.75
CA LYS A 147 26.08 5.43 30.43
C LYS A 147 26.11 5.60 31.95
N LYS A 148 24.95 5.50 32.61
CA LYS A 148 24.81 4.98 33.99
C LYS A 148 23.53 4.11 34.14
N PRO A 149 23.52 3.14 35.08
CA PRO A 149 22.68 1.94 35.04
C PRO A 149 21.21 2.16 35.46
N PRO A 150 20.33 1.18 35.17
CA PRO A 150 18.88 1.34 35.23
C PRO A 150 18.34 1.27 36.67
N PRO A 151 17.26 2.01 36.99
CA PRO A 151 16.37 1.68 38.09
C PRO A 151 15.16 0.88 37.58
N VAL A 152 14.94 -0.25 38.23
CA VAL A 152 13.73 -1.07 38.23
C VAL A 152 12.65 -0.29 39.00
N ASP A 153 11.46 -0.08 38.44
CA ASP A 153 10.24 -0.70 38.99
C ASP A 153 9.00 -0.51 38.10
N ASP A 154 8.21 -1.57 38.10
CA ASP A 154 6.77 -1.74 37.89
C ASP A 154 5.91 -0.58 37.38
N THR A 155 5.12 -0.84 36.33
CA THR A 155 3.65 -0.87 36.43
C THR A 155 3.04 -1.56 35.20
N SER A 156 2.28 -2.61 35.49
CA SER A 156 1.40 -3.37 34.60
C SER A 156 0.26 -2.51 34.03
N THR A 157 -0.10 -2.71 32.76
CA THR A 157 -1.52 -2.66 32.36
C THR A 157 -1.78 -3.68 31.26
N GLN A 158 -2.44 -4.77 31.66
CA GLN A 158 -3.12 -5.72 30.79
C GLN A 158 -4.41 -5.09 30.24
N ILE A 159 -4.72 -5.26 28.95
CA ILE A 159 -6.10 -5.43 28.46
C ILE A 159 -6.12 -6.44 27.28
N THR A 160 -6.48 -7.67 27.68
CA THR A 160 -7.37 -8.68 27.08
C THR A 160 -7.16 -9.22 25.66
N ASP A 161 -6.86 -10.52 25.68
CA ASP A 161 -7.24 -11.56 24.73
C ASP A 161 -8.72 -11.49 24.30
N ASN A 162 -8.97 -11.71 23.01
CA ASN A 162 -10.11 -12.50 22.56
C ASN A 162 -9.64 -13.46 21.45
N LYS A 163 -9.53 -14.74 21.81
CA LYS A 163 -9.21 -15.89 20.96
C LYS A 163 -10.53 -16.43 20.37
N LEU A 164 -10.58 -16.98 19.14
CA LEU A 164 -10.55 -18.43 18.83
C LEU A 164 -10.73 -18.68 17.30
N PRO A 165 -10.48 -19.89 16.75
CA PRO A 165 -9.20 -20.51 16.32
C PRO A 165 -9.24 -20.99 14.83
N ARG A 166 -8.15 -21.22 14.07
CA ARG A 166 -7.20 -22.37 13.95
C ARG A 166 -6.30 -21.98 12.74
N GLU A 167 -5.01 -22.29 12.61
CA GLU A 167 -4.39 -23.62 12.51
C GLU A 167 -2.85 -23.42 12.52
N ASP A 168 -2.20 -23.85 13.60
CA ASP A 168 -0.90 -24.52 13.66
C ASP A 168 0.36 -23.92 12.99
N ALA A 169 0.53 -22.60 12.94
CA ALA A 169 1.86 -22.02 12.73
C ALA A 169 2.61 -21.92 14.06
N LYS A 170 3.75 -22.62 14.21
CA LYS A 170 4.67 -22.49 15.36
C LYS A 170 4.86 -21.00 15.72
N PRO A 171 4.74 -20.59 17.00
CA PRO A 171 4.84 -19.18 17.43
C PRO A 171 6.11 -18.45 16.96
N SER A 172 7.19 -19.18 16.72
CA SER A 172 8.44 -18.65 16.16
C SER A 172 8.24 -18.10 14.74
N PHE A 173 7.61 -18.87 13.85
CA PHE A 173 7.49 -18.56 12.41
C PHE A 173 6.83 -17.20 12.12
N LEU A 174 5.83 -16.82 12.92
CA LEU A 174 5.16 -15.52 12.80
C LEU A 174 6.10 -14.37 13.18
N LYS A 175 6.92 -14.57 14.22
CA LYS A 175 7.90 -13.60 14.70
C LYS A 175 9.03 -13.40 13.68
N GLU A 176 9.59 -14.46 13.12
CA GLU A 176 10.66 -14.32 12.11
C GLU A 176 10.16 -13.64 10.83
N THR A 177 8.93 -13.94 10.41
CA THR A 177 8.31 -13.29 9.26
C THR A 177 8.11 -11.79 9.51
N GLN A 178 7.71 -11.41 10.73
CA GLN A 178 7.52 -10.01 11.11
C GLN A 178 8.87 -9.26 11.14
N THR A 179 9.91 -9.85 11.72
CA THR A 179 11.26 -9.27 11.75
C THR A 179 11.85 -9.07 10.35
N ILE A 180 11.65 -10.03 9.43
CA ILE A 180 12.11 -9.84 8.04
C ILE A 180 11.35 -8.70 7.37
N ARG A 181 10.03 -8.60 7.58
CA ARG A 181 9.24 -7.50 7.02
C ARG A 181 9.69 -6.14 7.55
N SER A 182 9.90 -6.00 8.86
CA SER A 182 10.38 -4.74 9.45
C SER A 182 11.76 -4.37 8.91
N ALA A 183 12.66 -5.34 8.79
CA ALA A 183 14.00 -5.10 8.25
C ALA A 183 13.96 -4.64 6.78
N ILE A 184 13.05 -5.17 5.97
CA ILE A 184 12.86 -4.73 4.58
C ILE A 184 12.35 -3.28 4.52
N VAL A 185 11.45 -2.89 5.42
CA VAL A 185 11.00 -1.49 5.53
C VAL A 185 12.17 -0.57 5.87
N ASN A 186 12.98 -0.96 6.87
CA ASN A 186 14.18 -0.20 7.25
C ASN A 186 15.16 -0.06 6.08
N TYR A 187 15.36 -1.10 5.28
CA TYR A 187 16.18 -1.04 4.06
C TYR A 187 15.67 0.04 3.09
N PHE A 188 14.36 0.07 2.82
CA PHE A 188 13.77 1.05 1.90
C PHE A 188 13.75 2.47 2.47
N ASN A 189 13.81 2.62 3.79
CA ASN A 189 14.00 3.90 4.47
C ASN A 189 15.48 4.37 4.48
N GLY A 190 16.41 3.58 3.95
CA GLY A 190 17.85 3.88 3.96
C GLY A 190 18.56 3.51 5.26
N GLU A 191 17.87 2.83 6.19
CA GLU A 191 18.40 2.39 7.48
C GLU A 191 19.14 1.05 7.35
N TYR A 192 20.19 1.04 6.53
CA TYR A 192 20.93 -0.18 6.18
C TYR A 192 21.60 -0.84 7.37
N SER A 193 22.18 -0.05 8.29
CA SER A 193 22.81 -0.58 9.50
C SER A 193 21.81 -1.29 10.42
N GLN A 194 20.61 -0.69 10.60
CA GLN A 194 19.56 -1.31 11.40
C GLN A 194 19.03 -2.58 10.75
N THR A 195 18.87 -2.57 9.43
CA THR A 195 18.48 -3.77 8.65
C THR A 195 19.46 -4.91 8.90
N ILE A 196 20.78 -4.64 8.83
CA ILE A 196 21.83 -5.63 9.08
C ILE A 196 21.72 -6.18 10.50
N THR A 197 21.60 -5.30 11.51
CA THR A 197 21.47 -5.71 12.90
C THR A 197 20.23 -6.60 13.12
N GLN A 198 19.06 -6.18 12.63
CA GLN A 198 17.81 -6.94 12.78
C GLN A 198 17.87 -8.30 12.08
N LEU A 199 18.40 -8.37 10.86
CA LEU A 199 18.49 -9.62 10.13
C LEU A 199 19.50 -10.59 10.74
N ASN A 200 20.61 -10.09 11.31
CA ASN A 200 21.60 -10.93 11.98
C ASN A 200 21.13 -11.51 13.31
N GLN A 201 20.11 -10.90 13.94
CA GLN A 201 19.48 -11.43 15.15
C GLN A 201 18.56 -12.63 14.89
N LEU A 202 18.22 -12.90 13.62
CA LEU A 202 17.38 -14.04 13.27
C LEU A 202 18.16 -15.36 13.36
N PRO A 203 17.56 -16.43 13.92
CA PRO A 203 18.20 -17.74 13.98
C PRO A 203 18.50 -18.28 12.57
N ASP A 204 19.45 -19.21 12.48
CA ASP A 204 19.81 -19.83 11.19
C ASP A 204 18.84 -20.92 10.74
N ASP A 205 18.03 -21.43 11.68
CA ASP A 205 16.94 -22.39 11.48
C ASP A 205 15.62 -21.67 11.13
N ILE A 206 15.66 -20.89 10.05
CA ILE A 206 14.46 -20.28 9.45
C ILE A 206 14.10 -20.96 8.14
N PRO A 207 12.82 -20.95 7.74
CA PRO A 207 12.35 -21.50 6.47
C PRO A 207 13.23 -21.08 5.29
N PRO A 208 13.54 -21.98 4.33
CA PRO A 208 14.49 -21.70 3.25
C PRO A 208 14.18 -20.43 2.43
N HIS A 209 12.90 -20.15 2.21
CA HIS A 209 12.48 -18.93 1.50
C HIS A 209 12.79 -17.65 2.30
N LEU A 210 12.54 -17.65 3.61
CA LEU A 210 12.90 -16.55 4.51
C LEU A 210 14.42 -16.39 4.62
N LYS A 211 15.15 -17.50 4.63
CA LYS A 211 16.62 -17.52 4.63
C LYS A 211 17.20 -16.84 3.40
N ASN A 212 16.67 -17.14 2.22
CA ASN A 212 17.08 -16.48 0.97
C ASN A 212 16.76 -14.99 0.98
N VAL A 213 15.60 -14.59 1.51
CA VAL A 213 15.21 -13.17 1.63
C VAL A 213 16.11 -12.43 2.65
N LYS A 214 16.39 -13.03 3.81
CA LYS A 214 17.34 -12.52 4.82
C LYS A 214 18.70 -12.24 4.19
N HIS A 215 19.29 -13.23 3.53
CA HIS A 215 20.61 -13.09 2.92
C HIS A 215 20.63 -12.09 1.75
N PHE A 216 19.55 -12.02 0.98
CA PHE A 216 19.45 -11.03 -0.10
C PHE A 216 19.41 -9.60 0.44
N PHE A 217 18.60 -9.31 1.46
CA PHE A 217 18.52 -7.96 2.03
C PHE A 217 19.74 -7.60 2.89
N LEU A 218 20.40 -8.57 3.52
CA LEU A 218 21.74 -8.36 4.10
C LEU A 218 22.73 -7.92 3.03
N GLY A 219 22.79 -8.65 1.91
CA GLY A 219 23.67 -8.29 0.79
C GLY A 219 23.35 -6.92 0.20
N CYS A 220 22.06 -6.60 0.02
CA CYS A 220 21.63 -5.30 -0.47
C CYS A 220 22.02 -4.16 0.49
N SER A 221 21.91 -4.38 1.81
CA SER A 221 22.24 -3.37 2.82
C SER A 221 23.73 -3.07 2.86
N HIS A 222 24.57 -4.11 2.86
CA HIS A 222 26.03 -3.97 2.78
C HIS A 222 26.46 -3.33 1.45
N ALA A 223 25.86 -3.73 0.32
CA ALA A 223 26.14 -3.11 -0.98
C ALA A 223 25.74 -1.64 -1.02
N ALA A 224 24.59 -1.28 -0.42
CA ALA A 224 24.17 0.11 -0.32
C ALA A 224 25.16 0.95 0.50
N LEU A 225 25.60 0.45 1.66
CA LEU A 225 26.63 1.09 2.48
C LEU A 225 27.96 1.24 1.73
N TYR A 226 28.37 0.21 0.99
CA TYR A 226 29.57 0.25 0.14
C TYR A 226 29.52 1.38 -0.90
N TYR A 227 28.40 1.48 -1.64
CA TYR A 227 28.22 2.51 -2.65
C TYR A 227 28.09 3.92 -2.04
N LEU A 228 27.39 4.05 -0.90
CA LEU A 228 27.28 5.33 -0.18
C LEU A 228 28.63 5.84 0.33
N LYS A 229 29.53 4.94 0.73
CA LYS A 229 30.92 5.26 1.12
C LYS A 229 31.85 5.51 -0.08
N GLY A 230 31.31 5.61 -1.30
CA GLY A 230 32.07 5.89 -2.51
C GLY A 230 32.96 4.74 -2.97
N GLU A 231 32.53 3.49 -2.77
CA GLU A 231 33.22 2.27 -3.24
C GLU A 231 34.58 2.00 -2.60
N LYS A 232 34.86 2.64 -1.45
CA LYS A 232 36.14 2.52 -0.73
C LYS A 232 36.16 1.40 0.31
N ASP A 233 34.99 1.04 0.84
CA ASP A 233 34.88 0.09 1.95
C ASP A 233 34.85 -1.36 1.45
N LYS A 234 36.04 -1.94 1.28
CA LYS A 234 36.19 -3.33 0.82
C LYS A 234 35.53 -4.34 1.75
N GLN A 235 35.36 -4.03 3.04
CA GLN A 235 34.70 -4.93 3.98
C GLN A 235 33.21 -5.05 3.68
N GLU A 236 32.54 -3.92 3.40
CA GLU A 236 31.12 -3.92 3.03
C GLU A 236 30.89 -4.64 1.72
N LEU A 237 31.80 -4.48 0.75
CA LEU A 237 31.74 -5.23 -0.50
C LEU A 237 31.85 -6.74 -0.26
N GLN A 238 32.80 -7.18 0.58
CA GLN A 238 32.96 -8.60 0.92
C GLN A 238 31.75 -9.16 1.67
N ASN A 239 31.19 -8.40 2.61
CA ASN A 239 29.99 -8.81 3.35
C ASN A 239 28.77 -8.93 2.40
N ALA A 240 28.67 -8.01 1.43
CA ALA A 240 27.63 -8.03 0.43
C ALA A 240 27.72 -9.29 -0.46
N THR A 241 28.89 -9.54 -1.04
CA THR A 241 29.11 -10.72 -1.92
C THR A 241 28.94 -12.03 -1.16
N ALA A 242 29.44 -12.13 0.07
CA ALA A 242 29.27 -13.30 0.92
C ALA A 242 27.80 -13.57 1.27
N SER A 243 27.01 -12.51 1.51
CA SER A 243 25.58 -12.64 1.77
C SER A 243 24.83 -13.04 0.51
N PHE A 244 25.15 -12.44 -0.64
CA PHE A 244 24.56 -12.78 -1.92
C PHE A 244 24.84 -14.23 -2.32
N GLY A 245 26.07 -14.73 -2.15
CA GLY A 245 26.43 -16.12 -2.45
C GLY A 245 25.64 -17.17 -1.65
N LYS A 246 25.00 -16.79 -0.53
CA LYS A 246 24.13 -17.69 0.26
C LYS A 246 22.71 -17.79 -0.28
N VAL A 247 22.31 -16.90 -1.19
CA VAL A 247 20.95 -16.86 -1.75
C VAL A 247 20.84 -17.90 -2.86
N ARG A 248 20.02 -18.94 -2.68
CA ARG A 248 19.82 -19.97 -3.71
C ARG A 248 18.70 -19.63 -4.69
N MET A 249 17.57 -19.18 -4.16
CA MET A 249 16.37 -18.92 -4.96
C MET A 249 15.51 -17.85 -4.31
N LEU A 250 15.23 -16.78 -5.07
CA LEU A 250 14.33 -15.73 -4.63
C LEU A 250 12.92 -15.93 -5.19
N PRO A 251 11.87 -15.58 -4.42
CA PRO A 251 10.49 -15.64 -4.89
C PRO A 251 10.34 -14.93 -6.25
N MET A 252 9.63 -15.55 -7.19
CA MET A 252 9.45 -15.01 -8.55
C MET A 252 8.87 -13.59 -8.54
N GLN A 253 7.92 -13.34 -7.63
CA GLN A 253 7.31 -12.03 -7.42
C GLN A 253 8.34 -10.94 -7.06
N MET A 254 9.41 -11.29 -6.33
CA MET A 254 10.49 -10.36 -6.01
C MET A 254 11.40 -10.12 -7.20
N ARG A 255 11.81 -11.19 -7.91
CA ARG A 255 12.69 -11.08 -9.09
C ARG A 255 12.11 -10.14 -10.14
N ASN A 256 10.79 -10.21 -10.37
CA ASN A 256 10.10 -9.37 -11.35
C ASN A 256 10.01 -7.88 -10.94
N ARG A 257 10.29 -7.55 -9.67
CA ARG A 257 10.24 -6.18 -9.14
C ARG A 257 11.62 -5.57 -8.89
N PHE A 258 12.72 -6.32 -9.06
CA PHE A 258 14.07 -5.81 -8.80
C PHE A 258 14.38 -4.53 -9.56
N GLY A 259 14.11 -4.48 -10.87
CA GLY A 259 14.38 -3.29 -11.69
C GLY A 259 13.60 -2.03 -11.28
N LYS A 260 12.57 -2.15 -10.44
CA LYS A 260 11.79 -1.01 -9.92
C LYS A 260 12.14 -0.63 -8.48
N LEU A 261 12.71 -1.55 -7.70
CA LEU A 261 12.85 -1.39 -6.24
C LEU A 261 14.30 -1.41 -5.77
N ILE A 262 15.20 -2.08 -6.49
CA ILE A 262 16.60 -2.25 -6.10
C ILE A 262 17.48 -1.59 -7.16
N SER A 263 18.52 -0.87 -6.72
CA SER A 263 19.45 -0.20 -7.63
C SER A 263 20.06 -1.19 -8.63
N PRO A 264 20.16 -0.83 -9.93
CA PRO A 264 20.80 -1.66 -10.95
C PRO A 264 22.21 -2.11 -10.56
N LYS A 265 22.99 -1.24 -9.91
CA LYS A 265 24.35 -1.59 -9.43
C LYS A 265 24.33 -2.76 -8.43
N ILE A 266 23.40 -2.74 -7.48
CA ILE A 266 23.24 -3.79 -6.47
C ILE A 266 22.77 -5.09 -7.12
N ILE A 267 21.87 -5.02 -8.10
CA ILE A 267 21.40 -6.19 -8.85
C ILE A 267 22.55 -6.84 -9.63
N THR A 268 23.38 -6.04 -10.31
CA THR A 268 24.55 -6.54 -11.02
C THR A 268 25.55 -7.20 -10.06
N LEU A 269 25.79 -6.59 -8.89
CA LEU A 269 26.65 -7.18 -7.85
C LEU A 269 26.09 -8.52 -7.35
N PHE A 270 24.78 -8.60 -7.11
CA PHE A 270 24.11 -9.84 -6.76
C PHE A 270 24.31 -10.92 -7.84
N GLN A 271 24.00 -10.61 -9.10
CA GLN A 271 24.14 -11.53 -10.23
C GLN A 271 25.58 -12.05 -10.41
N ASN A 272 26.58 -11.18 -10.24
CA ASN A 272 27.98 -11.57 -10.31
C ASN A 272 28.41 -12.47 -9.14
N SER A 273 27.73 -12.37 -7.99
CA SER A 273 27.97 -13.25 -6.83
C SER A 273 27.28 -14.61 -6.96
N GLN A 274 26.49 -14.85 -8.02
CA GLN A 274 25.81 -16.12 -8.30
C GLN A 274 26.52 -16.98 -9.35
N LYS A 275 27.56 -16.44 -10.00
CA LYS A 275 28.37 -17.13 -11.00
C LYS A 275 29.50 -17.90 -10.31
#